data_AF-A0A497JXP7-F1
#
_entry.id   AF-A0A497JXP7-F1
#
_cell.length_a   1.000
_cell.length_b   1.000
_cell.length_c   1.000
_cell.angle_alpha   90.00
_cell.angle_beta   90.00
_cell.angle_gamma   90.00
#
_symmetry.space_group_name_H-M   'P 1'
#
loop_
_entity.id
_entity.type
_entity.pdbx_description
1 polymer ?
#
loop_
_entity_poly.entity_id
_entity_poly.type
_entity_poly.pdbx_seq_one_letter_code
_entity_poly.pdbx_strand_id
1 'polypeptide(L)'
;GVCIEKCPGKIPHLHPSRKYVVICDLCGGDPECVKICQKAGFNVLRVVNLQRRGDAERLSSRTPEEITEDLAFNLYGEKAKELI
;
A
#
# COMPACT_ATOMS: atom_id res chain seq x y z
N GLY A 1 12.10 -13.81 -1.19
CA GLY A 1 11.36 -14.78 -0.35
C GLY A 1 9.93 -14.79 -0.82
N VAL A 2 9.33 -15.97 -1.04
CA VAL A 2 8.04 -16.11 -1.74
C VAL A 2 6.91 -15.28 -1.12
N CYS A 3 6.93 -15.06 0.20
CA CYS A 3 5.95 -14.21 0.89
C CYS A 3 5.93 -12.75 0.43
N ILE A 4 7.06 -12.20 -0.03
CA ILE A 4 7.17 -10.81 -0.51
C ILE A 4 6.45 -10.66 -1.86
N GLU A 5 6.70 -11.59 -2.78
CA GLU A 5 6.11 -11.59 -4.12
C GLU A 5 4.62 -11.90 -4.10
N LYS A 6 4.18 -12.72 -3.14
CA LYS A 6 2.76 -13.08 -2.97
C LYS A 6 1.95 -12.05 -2.20
N CYS A 7 2.58 -11.09 -1.52
CA CYS A 7 1.87 -10.02 -0.83
C CYS A 7 1.42 -8.96 -1.85
N PRO A 8 0.10 -8.74 -2.05
CA PRO A 8 -0.37 -7.77 -3.03
C PRO A 8 0.16 -6.35 -2.77
N GLY A 9 0.22 -5.94 -1.50
CA GLY A 9 0.77 -4.66 -1.08
C GLY A 9 2.30 -4.58 -1.04
N LYS A 10 3.03 -5.66 -1.36
CA LYS A 10 4.51 -5.75 -1.30
C LYS A 10 5.11 -5.20 0.01
N ILE A 11 4.37 -5.36 1.12
CA ILE A 11 4.70 -4.80 2.44
C ILE A 11 5.96 -5.42 3.07
N PRO A 12 6.19 -6.75 2.98
CA PRO A 12 7.33 -7.33 3.67
C PRO A 12 8.66 -6.99 2.96
N HIS A 13 9.68 -6.66 3.74
CA HIS A 13 11.02 -6.33 3.25
C HIS A 13 12.08 -7.29 3.81
N LEU A 14 13.15 -7.55 3.07
CA LEU A 14 14.30 -8.30 3.59
C LEU A 14 15.21 -7.36 4.38
N HIS A 15 15.66 -7.81 5.55
CA HIS A 15 16.68 -7.07 6.28
C HIS A 15 17.99 -7.03 5.47
N PRO A 16 18.65 -5.87 5.31
CA PRO A 16 19.73 -5.68 4.34
C PRO A 16 20.95 -6.61 4.57
N SER A 17 21.20 -6.99 5.82
CA SER A 17 22.35 -7.83 6.21
C SER A 17 21.97 -9.15 6.88
N ARG A 18 20.70 -9.38 7.19
CA ARG A 18 20.24 -10.55 7.98
C ARG A 18 19.15 -11.28 7.22
N LYS A 19 19.12 -12.61 7.32
CA LYS A 19 18.20 -13.46 6.54
C LYS A 19 16.81 -13.59 7.20
N TYR A 20 16.16 -12.46 7.49
CA TYR A 20 14.76 -12.44 7.94
C TYR A 20 13.98 -11.31 7.29
N VAL A 21 12.66 -11.45 7.34
CA VAL A 21 11.69 -10.49 6.81
C VAL A 21 11.28 -9.52 7.91
N VAL A 22 11.13 -8.25 7.53
CA VAL A 22 10.64 -7.16 8.37
C VAL A 22 9.31 -6.69 7.81
N ILE A 23 8.31 -6.55 8.68
CA ILE A 23 6.99 -6.00 8.36
C ILE A 23 6.74 -4.86 9.36
N CYS A 24 6.25 -3.72 8.86
CA CYS A 24 5.88 -2.60 9.72
C CYS A 24 4.66 -2.97 10.57
N ASP A 25 4.77 -2.81 11.89
CA ASP A 25 3.71 -3.02 12.87
C ASP A 25 2.95 -1.71 13.21
N LEU A 26 3.18 -0.66 12.41
CA LEU A 26 2.68 0.70 12.63
C LEU A 26 3.07 1.27 13.99
N CYS A 27 4.19 0.84 14.59
CA CYS A 27 4.65 1.27 15.91
C CYS A 27 3.55 1.15 16.98
N GLY A 28 2.72 0.09 16.89
CA GLY A 28 1.60 -0.11 17.82
C GLY A 28 0.45 0.90 17.69
N GLY A 29 0.37 1.62 16.56
CA GLY A 29 -0.65 2.63 16.29
C GLY A 29 -0.19 4.08 16.45
N ASP A 30 1.07 4.31 16.83
CA ASP A 30 1.66 5.64 16.96
C ASP A 30 2.96 5.79 16.12
N PRO A 31 2.86 5.90 14.78
CA PRO A 31 4.01 5.78 13.90
C PRO A 31 4.92 7.01 13.91
N GLU A 32 6.19 6.82 14.27
CA GLU A 32 7.20 7.89 14.28
C GLU A 32 7.44 8.52 12.90
N CYS A 33 7.36 7.73 11.83
CA CYS A 33 7.49 8.22 10.47
C CYS A 33 6.40 9.25 10.09
N VAL A 34 5.18 9.07 10.61
CA VAL A 34 4.08 10.01 10.40
C VAL A 34 4.33 11.30 11.17
N LYS A 35 4.77 11.23 12.43
CA LYS A 35 5.09 12.40 13.27
C LYS A 35 6.14 13.29 12.61
N ILE A 36 7.23 12.69 12.11
CA ILE A 36 8.30 13.44 11.43
C ILE A 36 7.80 14.03 10.10
N CYS A 37 7.00 13.28 9.33
CA CYS A 37 6.42 13.78 8.07
C CYS A 37 5.57 15.05 8.27
N GLN A 38 4.76 15.06 9.33
CA GLN A 38 3.94 16.22 9.72
C GLN A 38 4.81 17.37 10.26
N LYS A 39 5.76 17.07 11.14
CA LYS A 39 6.68 18.08 11.70
C LYS A 39 7.53 18.76 10.62
N ALA A 40 7.93 18.02 9.59
CA ALA A 40 8.67 18.53 8.44
C ALA A 40 7.79 19.29 7.43
N GLY A 41 6.47 19.30 7.60
CA GLY A 41 5.53 20.03 6.74
C GLY A 41 5.18 19.33 5.42
N PHE A 42 5.65 18.10 5.19
CA PHE A 42 5.32 17.36 3.96
C PHE A 42 3.85 16.93 3.92
N ASN A 43 3.28 16.52 5.06
CA ASN A 43 1.89 16.10 5.20
C ASN A 43 1.44 14.99 4.22
N VAL A 44 2.38 14.17 3.74
CA VAL A 44 2.11 13.04 2.83
C VAL A 44 1.58 11.83 3.61
N LEU A 45 1.98 11.68 4.88
CA LEU A 45 1.57 10.59 5.74
C LEU A 45 0.64 11.10 6.85
N ARG A 46 -0.38 10.32 7.19
CA ARG A 46 -1.30 10.57 8.30
C ARG A 46 -1.78 9.27 8.92
N VAL A 47 -2.06 9.30 10.22
CA VAL A 47 -2.78 8.21 10.89
C VAL A 47 -4.26 8.34 10.55
N VAL A 48 -4.87 7.25 10.11
CA VAL A 48 -6.32 7.16 9.87
C VAL A 48 -6.92 6.05 10.72
N ASN A 49 -8.03 6.34 11.37
CA ASN A 49 -8.80 5.34 12.11
C ASN A 49 -9.84 4.74 11.17
N LEU A 50 -9.63 3.49 10.78
CA LEU A 50 -10.59 2.75 9.97
C LEU A 50 -11.72 2.27 10.87
N GLN A 51 -12.96 2.59 10.50
CA GLN A 51 -14.16 2.19 11.26
C GLN A 51 -14.52 0.74 10.99
N ARG A 52 -14.22 0.21 9.79
CA ARG A 52 -14.40 -1.20 9.44
C ARG A 52 -13.14 -1.80 8.85
N ARG A 53 -12.89 -3.06 9.20
CA ARG A 53 -11.90 -3.92 8.55
C ARG A 53 -12.30 -4.11 7.09
N GLY A 54 -11.36 -3.94 6.15
CA GLY A 54 -11.63 -3.97 4.71
C GLY A 54 -11.80 -2.61 4.02
N ASP A 55 -12.05 -1.51 4.74
CA ASP A 55 -12.30 -0.19 4.12
C ASP A 55 -11.08 0.34 3.34
N ALA A 56 -9.86 0.04 3.81
CA ALA A 56 -8.62 0.49 3.17
C ALA A 56 -7.76 -0.65 2.60
N GLU A 57 -7.95 -1.89 3.06
CA GLU A 57 -7.11 -3.05 2.67
C GLU A 57 -7.10 -3.28 1.16
N ARG A 58 -8.24 -3.05 0.49
CA ARG A 58 -8.35 -3.20 -0.96
C ARG A 58 -7.69 -2.06 -1.74
N LEU A 59 -7.64 -0.85 -1.18
CA LEU A 59 -7.00 0.31 -1.82
C LEU A 59 -5.49 0.29 -1.64
N SER A 60 -5.00 -0.06 -0.45
CA SER A 60 -3.57 0.00 -0.12
C SER A 60 -2.77 -1.23 -0.54
N SER A 61 -3.44 -2.33 -0.87
CA SER A 61 -2.78 -3.58 -1.28
C SER A 61 -2.75 -3.78 -2.81
N ARG A 62 -3.05 -2.74 -3.58
CA ARG A 62 -3.03 -2.77 -5.05
C ARG A 62 -1.99 -1.80 -5.57
N THR A 63 -1.39 -2.17 -6.69
CA THR A 63 -0.51 -1.30 -7.45
C THR A 63 -1.31 -0.23 -8.19
N PRO A 64 -0.71 0.93 -8.50
CA PRO A 64 -1.34 1.94 -9.35
C PRO A 64 -1.83 1.36 -10.68
N GLU A 65 -1.07 0.44 -11.26
CA GLU A 65 -1.40 -0.23 -12.53
C GLU A 65 -2.69 -1.05 -12.41
N GLU A 66 -2.83 -1.88 -11.36
CA GLU A 66 -4.05 -2.65 -11.11
C GLU A 66 -5.27 -1.73 -10.90
N ILE A 67 -5.10 -0.57 -10.26
CA ILE A 67 -6.19 0.39 -10.03
C ILE A 67 -6.56 1.07 -11.36
N THR A 68 -5.58 1.45 -12.17
CA THR A 68 -5.78 2.08 -13.48
C THR A 68 -6.46 1.13 -14.47
N GLU A 69 -6.10 -0.14 -14.47
CA GLU A 69 -6.74 -1.17 -15.30
C GLU A 69 -8.23 -1.30 -14.98
N ASP A 70 -8.59 -1.46 -13.70
CA ASP A 70 -9.99 -1.50 -13.27
C ASP A 70 -10.74 -0.23 -13.69
N LEU A 71 -10.13 0.93 -13.52
CA LEU A 71 -10.73 2.20 -13.91
C LEU A 71 -10.98 2.26 -15.42
N ALA A 72 -10.01 1.83 -16.23
CA ALA A 72 -10.15 1.80 -17.68
C ALA A 72 -11.28 0.86 -18.11
N PHE A 73 -11.35 -0.35 -17.57
CA PHE A 73 -12.44 -1.28 -17.85
C PHE A 73 -13.81 -0.74 -17.41
N ASN A 74 -13.90 -0.08 -16.26
CA ASN A 74 -15.15 0.51 -15.78
C ASN A 74 -15.64 1.67 -16.66
N LEU A 75 -14.73 2.46 -17.24
CA LEU A 75 -15.07 3.61 -18.09
C LEU A 75 -15.33 3.23 -19.55
N TYR A 76 -14.55 2.29 -20.10
CA TYR A 76 -14.52 1.99 -21.54
C TYR A 76 -15.01 0.58 -21.90
N GLY A 77 -15.32 -0.26 -20.91
CA GLY A 77 -15.71 -1.66 -21.13
C GLY A 77 -14.61 -2.44 -21.84
N GLU A 78 -14.98 -3.28 -22.81
CA GLU A 78 -14.01 -4.11 -23.55
C GLU A 78 -12.98 -3.30 -24.35
N LYS A 79 -13.28 -2.04 -24.70
CA LYS A 79 -12.36 -1.13 -25.40
C LYS A 79 -11.15 -0.73 -24.54
N ALA A 80 -11.23 -0.94 -23.22
CA ALA A 80 -10.09 -0.67 -22.33
C ALA A 80 -8.84 -1.47 -22.72
N LYS A 81 -8.99 -2.65 -23.34
CA LYS A 81 -7.88 -3.49 -23.81
C LYS A 81 -6.96 -2.83 -24.83
N GLU A 82 -7.40 -1.75 -25.47
CA GLU A 82 -6.59 -0.97 -26.42
C GLU A 82 -5.81 0.17 -25.75
N LEU A 83 -6.09 0.45 -24.46
CA LEU A 83 -5.56 1.58 -23.69
C LEU A 83 -4.60 1.15 -22.57
N ILE A 84 -4.57 -0.15 -22.25
CA ILE A 84 -3.75 -0.80 -21.23
C ILE A 84 -2.62 -1.56 -21.93
#